data_AF-T0ZIX4-F1
#
_entry.id   AF-T0ZIX4-F1
#
_cell.length_a   1.000
_cell.length_b   1.000
_cell.length_c   1.000
_cell.angle_alpha   90.00
_cell.angle_beta   90.00
_cell.angle_gamma   90.00
#
_symmetry.space_group_name_H-M   'P 1'
#
loop_
_entity.id
_entity.type
_entity.pdbx_description
1 polymer ?
#
loop_
_entity_poly.entity_id
_entity_poly.type
_entity_poly.pdbx_seq_one_letter_code
_entity_poly.pdbx_strand_id
1 'polypeptide(L)' 'MSTARATTTLPDAAAIPLQPASFDIWDKKYRLKSKQGAAVDADIDASYQRIARALSEVEATPE' A
#
# COMPACT_ATOMS: atom_id res chain seq x y z
N MET A 1 -31.00 -32.37 6.30
CA MET A 1 -30.83 -30.91 6.30
C MET A 1 -29.41 -30.60 5.86
N SER A 2 -29.20 -30.25 4.59
CA SER A 2 -27.88 -29.98 4.00
C SER A 2 -27.62 -28.48 4.00
N THR A 3 -26.56 -28.02 4.64
CA THR A 3 -26.16 -26.60 4.66
C THR A 3 -25.17 -26.33 3.53
N ALA A 4 -25.68 -25.87 2.38
CA ALA A 4 -24.82 -25.40 1.30
C ALA A 4 -24.15 -24.07 1.70
N ARG A 5 -22.81 -24.01 1.64
CA ARG A 5 -22.05 -22.76 1.75
C ARG A 5 -22.19 -21.97 0.46
N ALA A 6 -22.64 -20.73 0.55
CA ALA A 6 -22.65 -19.80 -0.56
C ALA A 6 -21.20 -19.42 -0.94
N THR A 7 -20.83 -19.66 -2.20
CA THR A 7 -19.59 -19.16 -2.80
C THR A 7 -19.75 -17.69 -3.14
N THR A 8 -19.17 -16.81 -2.34
CA THR A 8 -19.07 -15.37 -2.65
C THR A 8 -18.23 -15.20 -3.90
N THR A 9 -18.88 -14.80 -4.99
CA THR A 9 -18.19 -14.29 -6.18
C THR A 9 -17.65 -12.91 -5.81
N LEU A 10 -16.34 -12.78 -5.66
CA LEU A 10 -15.70 -11.49 -5.44
C LEU A 10 -15.89 -10.65 -6.71
N PRO A 11 -16.39 -9.42 -6.62
CA PRO A 11 -16.46 -8.54 -7.77
C PRO A 11 -15.05 -8.35 -8.34
N ASP A 12 -14.97 -8.16 -9.66
CA ASP A 12 -13.79 -7.65 -10.36
C ASP A 12 -13.17 -6.52 -9.54
N ALA A 13 -11.85 -6.50 -9.37
CA ALA A 13 -11.12 -5.75 -8.33
C ALA A 13 -11.43 -4.24 -8.37
N ALA A 14 -12.60 -3.86 -7.89
CA ALA A 14 -13.05 -2.50 -7.83
C ALA A 14 -12.11 -1.80 -6.87
N ALA A 15 -11.48 -0.73 -7.33
CA ALA A 15 -10.59 0.06 -6.51
C ALA A 15 -11.37 0.57 -5.29
N ILE A 16 -11.20 -0.10 -4.15
CA ILE A 16 -11.80 0.32 -2.88
C ILE A 16 -10.96 1.51 -2.41
N PRO A 17 -11.54 2.73 -2.37
CA PRO A 17 -10.78 3.89 -1.94
C PRO A 17 -10.41 3.76 -0.46
N LEU A 18 -9.24 4.26 -0.10
CA LEU A 18 -8.85 4.36 1.30
C LEU A 18 -9.77 5.32 2.04
N GLN A 19 -10.03 4.98 3.30
CA GLN A 19 -10.79 5.87 4.18
C GLN A 19 -9.94 7.12 4.50
N PRO A 20 -10.57 8.30 4.72
CA PRO A 20 -9.84 9.52 5.09
C PRO A 20 -8.90 9.33 6.29
N ALA A 21 -9.34 8.61 7.32
CA ALA A 21 -8.53 8.30 8.49
C ALA A 21 -7.27 7.49 8.16
N SER A 22 -7.31 6.62 7.15
CA SER A 22 -6.15 5.84 6.70
C SER A 22 -5.08 6.76 6.10
N PHE A 23 -5.48 7.79 5.34
CA PHE A 23 -4.54 8.80 4.83
C PHE A 23 -3.87 9.59 5.97
N ASP A 24 -4.64 9.97 7.00
CA ASP A 24 -4.11 10.66 8.17
C ASP A 24 -3.11 9.81 8.96
N ILE A 25 -3.42 8.52 9.15
CA ILE A 25 -2.53 7.57 9.81
C ILE A 25 -1.25 7.40 9.00
N TRP A 26 -1.37 7.25 7.67
CA TRP A 26 -0.23 7.15 6.78
C TRP A 26 0.69 8.38 6.87
N ASP A 27 0.17 9.60 6.73
CA ASP A 27 0.98 10.82 6.79
C ASP A 27 1.72 10.99 8.13
N LYS A 28 1.10 10.54 9.22
CA LYS A 28 1.64 10.66 10.58
C LYS A 28 2.62 9.55 10.96
N LYS A 29 2.46 8.34 10.44
CA LYS A 29 3.18 7.14 10.94
C LYS A 29 4.07 6.46 9.91
N TYR A 30 3.76 6.57 8.62
CA TYR A 30 4.38 5.77 7.57
C TYR A 30 5.01 6.59 6.45
N ARG A 31 4.46 7.77 6.14
CA ARG A 31 4.99 8.65 5.09
C ARG A 31 6.42 9.07 5.44
N LEU A 32 7.34 8.81 4.52
CA LEU A 32 8.73 9.20 4.69
C LEU A 32 8.83 10.74 4.65
N LYS A 33 9.47 11.31 5.67
CA LYS A 33 9.74 12.75 5.79
C LYS A 33 11.24 12.97 5.98
N SER A 34 11.75 14.08 5.43
CA SER A 34 13.13 14.49 5.63
C SER A 34 13.39 14.89 7.08
N LYS A 35 14.65 15.11 7.45
CA LYS A 35 15.01 15.60 8.79
C LYS A 35 14.36 16.94 9.13
N GLN A 36 14.06 17.75 8.11
CA GLN A 36 13.38 19.04 8.21
C GLN A 36 11.85 18.90 8.21
N GLY A 37 11.32 17.67 8.21
CA GLY A 37 9.89 17.38 8.25
C GLY A 37 9.18 17.46 6.89
N ALA A 38 9.91 17.76 5.80
CA ALA A 38 9.33 17.82 4.47
C ALA A 38 8.97 16.42 3.96
N ALA A 39 7.78 16.26 3.39
CA ALA A 39 7.36 15.00 2.79
C ALA A 39 8.27 14.59 1.64
N VAL A 40 8.83 13.39 1.72
CA VAL A 40 9.64 12.77 0.66
C VAL A 40 8.72 12.06 -0.34
N ASP A 41 7.75 11.29 0.18
CA ASP A 41 6.73 10.65 -0.66
C ASP A 41 5.59 11.65 -0.90
N ALA A 42 5.24 11.95 -2.15
CA ALA A 42 4.22 12.95 -2.50
C ALA A 42 2.79 12.50 -2.15
N ASP A 43 2.51 11.21 -2.34
CA ASP A 43 1.27 10.53 -2.04
C ASP A 43 1.55 9.08 -1.59
N ILE A 44 0.49 8.31 -1.34
CA ILE A 44 0.63 6.92 -0.89
C ILE A 44 1.17 5.98 -1.98
N ASP A 45 0.91 6.30 -3.26
CA ASP A 45 1.42 5.51 -4.37
C ASP A 45 2.95 5.64 -4.49
N ALA A 46 3.48 6.85 -4.31
CA ALA A 46 4.91 7.08 -4.23
C ALA A 46 5.57 6.28 -3.10
N SER A 47 4.90 6.14 -1.95
CA SER A 47 5.38 5.24 -0.88
C SER A 47 5.43 3.79 -1.35
N TYR A 48 4.39 3.29 -2.03
CA TYR A 48 4.38 1.92 -2.56
C TYR A 48 5.48 1.68 -3.57
N GLN A 49 5.64 2.58 -4.56
CA GLN A 49 6.67 2.47 -5.58
C GLN A 49 8.08 2.46 -4.99
N ARG A 50 8.35 3.33 -4.01
CA ARG A 50 9.66 3.38 -3.34
C ARG A 50 9.95 2.09 -2.60
N ILE A 51 8.97 1.55 -1.88
CA ILE A 51 9.10 0.28 -1.15
C ILE A 51 9.33 -0.86 -2.15
N ALA A 52 8.52 -0.95 -3.20
CA ALA A 52 8.66 -1.98 -4.23
C ALA A 52 10.04 -1.97 -4.86
N ARG A 53 10.56 -0.79 -5.23
CA ARG A 53 11.91 -0.64 -5.75
C ARG A 53 12.97 -1.11 -4.76
N ALA A 54 12.93 -0.62 -3.52
CA ALA A 54 13.90 -0.99 -2.49
C ALA A 54 13.90 -2.51 -2.19
N LEU A 55 12.72 -3.15 -2.23
CA LEU A 55 12.62 -4.60 -2.12
C LEU A 55 13.21 -5.31 -3.35
N SER A 56 12.91 -4.84 -4.56
CA SER A 56 13.40 -5.44 -5.80
C SER A 56 14.92 -5.36 -5.97
N GLU A 57 15.55 -4.30 -5.45
CA GLU A 57 17.01 -4.11 -5.52
C GLU A 57 17.78 -5.20 -4.77
N VAL A 58 17.19 -5.80 -3.72
CA VAL A 58 17.80 -6.89 -2.95
C VAL A 58 17.78 -8.22 -3.72
N GLU A 59 16.80 -8.41 -4.60
CA GLU A 59 16.65 -9.63 -5.40
C GLU A 59 17.61 -9.67 -6.60
N ALA A 60 18.27 -8.55 -6.93
CA ALA A 60 19.26 -8.49 -7.99
C ALA A 60 20.49 -9.34 -7.60
N THR A 61 20.61 -10.51 -8.22
CA THR A 61 21.81 -11.35 -8.07
C THR A 61 22.93 -10.75 -8.92
N PRO A 62 24.15 -10.55 -8.40
CA PRO A 62 25.30 -10.20 -9.22
C PRO A 62 25.51 -11.31 -10.26
N GLU A 63 25.64 -10.92 -11.53
CA GLU A 63 26.02 -11.84 -12.61
C GLU A 63 27.45 -12.39 -12.42
#